data_AF-A0A3N5QRF1-F1
#
_entry.id   AF-A0A3N5QRF1-F1
#
_cell.length_a   1.000
_cell.length_b   1.000
_cell.length_c   1.000
_cell.angle_alpha   90.00
_cell.angle_beta   90.00
_cell.angle_gamma   90.00
#
_symmetry.space_group_name_H-M   'P 1'
#
loop_
_entity.id
_entity.type
_entity.pdbx_description
1 polymer ?
#
loop_
_entity_poly.entity_id
_entity_poly.type
_entity_poly.pdbx_seq_one_letter_code
_entity_poly.pdbx_strand_id
1 'polypeptide(L)'
;MKSPNSEVTFRIVLVKPTAGVDFGLQQGKGADYETVQKQRSTGADLTFALSARFKPGIDGEPPDFLGPFVQGPKGGRFIYIDIGACAGQANTP
;
A
#
# COMPACT_ATOMS: atom_id res chain seq x y z
N MET A 1 -12.36 -22.81 17.55
CA MET A 1 -12.01 -21.49 18.09
C MET A 1 -11.56 -20.63 16.91
N LYS A 2 -12.24 -19.53 16.57
CA LYS A 2 -11.80 -18.63 15.48
C LYS A 2 -10.49 -17.98 15.93
N SER A 3 -9.41 -18.12 15.15
CA SER A 3 -8.14 -17.43 15.44
C SER A 3 -8.39 -15.92 15.59
N PRO A 4 -7.78 -15.24 16.57
CA PRO A 4 -7.92 -13.80 16.72
C PRO A 4 -7.53 -13.11 15.40
N ASN A 5 -8.33 -12.13 14.96
CA ASN A 5 -8.00 -11.27 13.82
C ASN A 5 -6.75 -10.48 14.19
N SER A 6 -5.58 -11.04 13.89
CA SER A 6 -4.30 -10.38 14.09
C SER A 6 -4.15 -9.34 12.98
N GLU A 7 -4.23 -8.08 13.35
CA GLU A 7 -4.18 -6.94 12.43
C GLU A 7 -3.08 -5.98 12.90
N VAL A 8 -2.39 -5.36 11.93
CA VAL A 8 -1.39 -4.33 12.17
C VAL A 8 -1.65 -3.16 11.25
N THR A 9 -1.49 -1.95 11.79
CA THR A 9 -1.55 -0.72 11.00
C THR A 9 -0.14 -0.30 10.61
N PHE A 10 0.06 -0.10 9.31
CA PHE A 10 1.28 0.46 8.75
C PHE A 10 1.09 1.95 8.50
N ARG A 11 2.15 2.72 8.77
CA ARG A 11 2.32 4.09 8.31
C ARG A 11 3.49 4.13 7.34
N ILE A 12 3.24 4.50 6.10
CA ILE A 12 4.24 4.64 5.06
C ILE A 12 4.51 6.13 4.87
N VAL A 13 5.79 6.52 4.94
CA VAL A 13 6.24 7.88 4.63
C VAL A 13 6.99 7.84 3.30
N LEU A 14 6.43 8.49 2.29
CA LEU A 14 7.10 8.70 1.01
C LEU A 14 7.87 10.01 1.08
N VAL A 15 9.20 9.91 1.14
CA VAL A 15 10.08 11.05 1.41
C VAL A 15 10.24 11.92 0.17
N LYS A 16 9.94 13.23 0.31
CA LYS A 16 10.10 14.28 -0.71
C LYS A 16 9.82 13.83 -2.17
N PRO A 17 8.62 13.31 -2.47
CA PRO A 17 8.31 12.85 -3.82
C PRO A 17 8.19 14.01 -4.80
N THR A 18 8.33 13.73 -6.10
CA THR A 18 8.30 14.74 -7.17
C THR A 18 7.12 15.71 -7.02
N ALA A 19 7.42 17.00 -6.86
CA ALA A 19 6.39 18.02 -6.72
C ALA A 19 5.51 18.10 -7.97
N GLY A 20 4.22 18.37 -7.78
CA GLY A 20 3.25 18.46 -8.88
C GLY A 20 2.70 17.11 -9.36
N VAL A 21 3.20 15.98 -8.84
CA VAL A 21 2.75 14.63 -9.18
C VAL A 21 1.81 14.07 -8.10
N ASP A 22 0.73 13.41 -8.53
CA ASP A 22 -0.21 12.69 -7.67
C ASP A 22 0.37 11.33 -7.28
N PHE A 23 0.22 11.02 -6.00
CA PHE A 23 0.54 9.72 -5.42
C PHE A 23 -0.69 9.17 -4.71
N GLY A 24 -0.87 7.86 -4.66
CA GLY A 24 -1.97 7.25 -3.92
C GLY A 24 -1.71 5.80 -3.55
N LEU A 25 -2.42 5.30 -2.54
CA LEU A 25 -2.30 3.92 -2.11
C LEU A 25 -3.18 3.02 -3.00
N GLN A 26 -2.60 1.97 -3.55
CA GLN A 26 -3.37 1.02 -4.38
C GLN A 26 -4.20 0.07 -3.50
N GLN A 27 -5.52 0.05 -3.71
CA GLN A 27 -6.46 -0.90 -3.12
C GLN A 27 -6.98 -1.87 -4.18
N GLY A 28 -6.84 -3.18 -3.97
CA GLY A 28 -7.26 -4.19 -4.96
C GLY A 28 -6.14 -4.54 -5.94
N LYS A 29 -6.47 -5.31 -6.99
CA LYS A 29 -5.49 -5.97 -7.87
C LYS A 29 -5.90 -5.92 -9.34
N GLY A 30 -4.94 -6.11 -10.24
CA GLY A 30 -5.22 -6.28 -11.66
C GLY A 30 -5.75 -4.99 -12.29
N ALA A 31 -6.74 -5.09 -13.19
CA ALA A 31 -7.38 -3.92 -13.78
C ALA A 31 -8.43 -3.27 -12.86
N ASP A 32 -8.85 -3.96 -11.80
CA ASP A 32 -9.98 -3.56 -10.94
C ASP A 32 -9.52 -2.87 -9.64
N TYR A 33 -8.27 -2.37 -9.59
CA TYR A 33 -7.80 -1.65 -8.42
C TYR A 33 -8.36 -0.22 -8.38
N GLU A 34 -8.38 0.35 -7.17
CA GLU A 34 -8.70 1.74 -6.92
C GLU A 34 -7.50 2.42 -6.25
N THR A 35 -7.15 3.64 -6.70
CA THR A 35 -6.18 4.49 -6.01
C THR A 35 -6.88 5.30 -4.92
N VAL A 36 -6.58 5.02 -3.66
CA VAL A 36 -7.13 5.72 -2.48
C VAL A 36 -6.09 6.60 -1.79
N GLN A 37 -6.52 7.45 -0.85
CA GLN A 37 -5.62 8.38 -0.12
C GLN A 37 -4.75 9.26 -1.04
N LYS A 38 -5.30 9.63 -2.20
CA LYS A 38 -4.59 10.40 -3.22
C LYS A 38 -4.12 11.74 -2.67
N GLN A 39 -2.86 12.06 -2.93
CA GLN A 39 -2.18 13.28 -2.48
C GLN A 39 -1.34 13.85 -3.63
N ARG A 40 -1.54 15.14 -3.93
CA ARG A 40 -0.66 15.90 -4.83
C ARG A 40 0.60 16.29 -4.06
N SER A 41 1.77 15.83 -4.50
CA SER A 41 3.03 16.21 -3.85
C SER A 41 3.33 17.70 -4.03
N THR A 42 3.80 18.33 -2.95
CA THR A 42 4.43 19.66 -2.98
C THR A 42 5.96 19.59 -2.94
N GLY A 43 6.55 18.39 -2.97
CA GLY A 43 7.97 18.14 -2.71
C GLY A 43 8.29 17.87 -1.22
N ALA A 44 7.29 17.96 -0.35
CA ALA A 44 7.38 17.53 1.05
C ALA A 44 6.94 16.07 1.22
N ASP A 45 7.29 15.45 2.36
CA ASP A 45 6.93 14.07 2.65
C ASP A 45 5.42 13.84 2.62
N LEU A 46 5.01 12.72 2.02
CA LEU A 46 3.62 12.26 2.02
C LEU A 46 3.46 11.08 2.97
N THR A 47 2.31 10.97 3.63
CA THR A 47 2.01 9.87 4.55
C THR A 47 0.78 9.10 4.08
N PHE A 48 0.88 7.78 4.11
CA PHE A 48 -0.21 6.85 3.83
C PHE A 48 -0.37 5.90 5.00
N ALA A 49 -1.59 5.45 5.26
CA ALA A 49 -1.87 4.49 6.32
C ALA A 49 -2.75 3.34 5.82
N LEU A 50 -2.50 2.14 6.29
CA LEU A 50 -3.34 0.98 5.98
C LEU A 50 -3.28 -0.04 7.11
N SER A 51 -4.36 -0.82 7.24
CA SER A 51 -4.36 -2.00 8.08
C SER A 51 -4.21 -3.25 7.22
N ALA A 52 -3.38 -4.17 7.68
CA ALA A 52 -3.26 -5.50 7.10
C ALA A 52 -3.49 -6.55 8.18
N ARG A 53 -4.28 -7.56 7.84
CA ARG A 53 -4.34 -8.78 8.63
C ARG A 53 -3.07 -9.57 8.42
N PHE A 54 -2.65 -10.34 9.42
CA PHE A 54 -1.55 -11.27 9.26
C PHE A 54 -1.86 -12.61 9.89
N LYS A 55 -1.29 -13.65 9.30
CA LYS A 55 -1.20 -14.98 9.89
C LYS A 55 0.19 -15.10 10.51
N PRO A 56 0.32 -15.37 11.82
CA PRO A 56 1.61 -15.67 12.42
C PRO A 56 2.30 -16.80 11.66
N GLY A 57 3.63 -16.71 11.54
CA GLY A 57 4.42 -17.82 11.07
C GLY A 57 4.44 -18.97 12.08
N ILE A 58 4.77 -20.16 11.61
CA ILE A 58 5.03 -21.34 12.44
C ILE A 58 6.53 -21.60 12.37
N ASP A 59 7.17 -21.91 13.49
CA ASP A 59 8.55 -22.41 13.57
C ASP A 59 9.58 -21.64 12.73
N GLY A 60 9.73 -20.34 12.99
CA GLY A 60 10.75 -19.49 12.35
C GLY A 60 10.37 -18.92 10.98
N GLU A 61 9.22 -19.31 10.42
CA GLU A 61 8.70 -18.70 9.20
C GLU A 61 8.24 -17.25 9.44
N PRO A 62 8.41 -16.33 8.47
CA PRO A 62 7.87 -14.99 8.56
C PRO A 62 6.33 -15.00 8.53
N PRO A 63 5.66 -14.02 9.17
CA PRO A 63 4.20 -13.90 9.10
C PRO A 63 3.73 -13.62 7.67
N ASP A 64 2.54 -14.12 7.33
CA ASP A 64 1.91 -13.88 6.03
C ASP A 64 0.87 -12.77 6.12
N PHE A 65 1.09 -11.67 5.41
CA PHE A 65 0.20 -10.51 5.38
C PHE A 65 -0.87 -10.64 4.30
N LEU A 66 -2.07 -10.16 4.63
CA LEU A 66 -3.28 -10.29 3.83
C LEU A 66 -4.12 -9.01 3.95
N GLY A 67 -4.79 -8.65 2.88
CA GLY A 67 -5.68 -7.49 2.88
C GLY A 67 -5.80 -6.89 1.49
N PRO A 68 -6.68 -5.90 1.32
CA PRO A 68 -6.93 -5.29 0.02
C PRO A 68 -5.73 -4.46 -0.48
N PHE A 69 -4.84 -4.02 0.42
CA PHE A 69 -3.62 -3.27 0.08
C PHE A 69 -2.37 -4.15 -0.07
N VAL A 70 -2.47 -5.46 0.19
CA VAL A 70 -1.33 -6.38 0.19
C VAL A 70 -1.29 -7.19 -1.09
N GLN A 71 -0.15 -7.13 -1.77
CA GLN A 71 0.11 -7.73 -3.07
C GLN A 71 1.17 -8.84 -3.00
N GLY A 72 1.38 -9.53 -4.11
CA GLY A 72 2.42 -10.56 -4.25
C GLY A 72 2.09 -11.91 -3.59
N PRO A 73 2.93 -12.94 -3.80
CA PRO A 73 2.80 -14.26 -3.17
C PRO A 73 3.22 -14.27 -1.69
N LYS A 74 2.93 -15.36 -0.96
CA LYS A 74 3.44 -15.57 0.41
C LYS A 74 4.98 -15.49 0.39
N GLY A 75 5.56 -14.79 1.37
CA GLY A 75 7.01 -14.54 1.45
C GLY A 75 7.53 -13.39 0.57
N GLY A 76 6.70 -12.86 -0.33
CA GLY A 76 7.01 -11.71 -1.19
C GLY A 76 5.88 -10.68 -1.17
N ARG A 77 5.35 -10.38 0.02
CA ARG A 77 4.25 -9.41 0.17
C ARG A 77 4.77 -7.99 0.02
N PHE A 78 4.03 -7.16 -0.71
CA PHE A 78 4.37 -5.75 -0.91
C PHE A 78 3.10 -4.88 -1.01
N ILE A 79 3.29 -3.57 -0.97
CA ILE A 79 2.24 -2.54 -1.06
C ILE A 79 2.62 -1.61 -2.21
N TYR A 80 1.65 -1.24 -3.05
CA TYR A 80 1.87 -0.26 -4.12
C TYR A 80 1.47 1.15 -3.68
N ILE A 81 2.30 2.11 -4.06
CA ILE A 81 1.93 3.52 -4.14
C ILE A 81 1.89 3.86 -5.63
N ASP A 82 0.69 4.16 -6.12
CA ASP A 82 0.46 4.65 -7.47
C ASP A 82 1.07 6.04 -7.62
N ILE A 83 1.56 6.33 -8.82
CA ILE A 83 2.18 7.60 -9.18
C ILE A 83 1.65 8.09 -10.54
N GLY A 84 1.44 9.40 -10.66
CA GLY A 84 1.12 10.08 -11.91
C GLY A 84 -0.08 9.46 -12.64
N ALA A 85 0.13 8.97 -13.86
CA ALA A 85 -0.92 8.34 -14.66
C ALA A 85 -1.60 7.16 -13.95
N CYS A 86 -0.84 6.32 -13.22
CA CYS A 86 -1.41 5.23 -12.42
C CYS A 86 -2.23 5.75 -11.23
N ALA A 87 -1.88 6.92 -10.69
CA ALA A 87 -2.70 7.61 -9.69
C ALA A 87 -3.87 8.40 -10.30
N GLY A 88 -4.10 8.31 -11.62
CA GLY A 88 -5.16 8.99 -12.35
C GLY A 88 -4.83 10.44 -12.77
N GLN A 89 -3.57 10.85 -12.74
CA GLN A 89 -3.14 12.16 -13.24
C GLN A 89 -2.64 12.06 -14.68
N ALA A 90 -3.49 12.45 -15.63
CA ALA A 90 -3.11 12.54 -17.04
C ALA A 90 -1.99 13.58 -17.25
N ASN A 91 -1.12 13.33 -18.23
CA ASN A 91 -0.06 14.24 -18.68
C ASN A 91 0.88 14.68 -17.53
N THR A 92 1.32 13.71 -16.74
CA THR A 92 2.39 13.93 -15.75
C THR A 92 3.78 13.86 -16.39
N PRO A 93 4.78 14.59 -15.84
CA PRO A 93 6.16 14.52 -16.31
C PRO A 93 6.71 13.10 -16.36
#